data_AF-A0A8T3SZR0-F1
#
_entry.id   AF-A0A8T3SZR0-F1
#
_cell.length_a   1.000
_cell.length_b   1.000
_cell.length_c   1.000
_cell.angle_alpha   90.00
_cell.angle_beta   90.00
_cell.angle_gamma   90.00
#
_symmetry.space_group_name_H-M   'P 1'
#
loop_
_entity.id
_entity.type
_entity.pdbx_description
1 polymer ?
#
loop_
_entity_poly.entity_id
_entity_poly.type
_entity_poly.pdbx_seq_one_letter_code
_entity_poly.pdbx_strand_id
1 'polypeptide(L)'
;MLGLSAQRVRALLAEGELPGQKVAGRWFVDRSALQRRLRNPKLSGRPYSPAHAWALIALAEGENPKWLDASNRSRLRRLLREQDLQEILPSLARRGRRLQLRAHASDLPRIEAEPDVVRSGVSAASEHRLEILAPGVLEAYVPARRLPQLERRFRLKPSADANVILHVVDGPWPFSPEQRLAPRLAAVLDLFDHDDERTRRAAQRALRSYKPAEA
;
A
#
# COMPACT_ATOMS: atom_id res chain seq x y z
N MET A 1 21.60 13.97 -4.99
CA MET A 1 22.19 13.21 -3.86
C MET A 1 21.08 12.91 -2.86
N LEU A 2 20.89 11.66 -2.47
CA LEU A 2 19.94 11.28 -1.41
C LEU A 2 20.51 11.80 -0.08
N GLY A 3 19.83 12.71 0.62
CA GLY A 3 20.31 13.41 1.82
C GLY A 3 20.53 12.56 3.08
N LEU A 4 20.94 11.29 2.94
CA LEU A 4 21.28 10.38 4.03
C LEU A 4 22.67 9.78 3.77
N SER A 5 23.50 9.71 4.80
CA SER A 5 24.80 9.05 4.71
C SER A 5 24.64 7.55 4.46
N ALA A 6 25.59 6.93 3.74
CA ALA A 6 25.59 5.48 3.49
C ALA A 6 25.62 4.64 4.79
N GLN A 7 26.08 5.21 5.90
CA GLN A 7 26.04 4.59 7.22
C GLN A 7 24.62 4.60 7.79
N ARG A 8 23.88 5.72 7.65
CA ARG A 8 22.48 5.82 8.08
C ARG A 8 21.58 4.87 7.28
N VAL A 9 21.79 4.76 5.96
CA VAL A 9 21.05 3.79 5.12
C VAL A 9 21.29 2.35 5.56
N ARG A 10 22.54 1.99 5.91
CA ARG A 10 22.89 0.65 6.42
C ARG A 10 22.27 0.36 7.79
N ALA A 11 22.27 1.33 8.71
CA ALA A 11 21.59 1.19 10.00
C ALA A 11 20.09 0.91 9.81
N LEU A 12 19.42 1.68 8.94
CA LEU A 12 18.00 1.51 8.66
C LEU A 12 17.67 0.15 8.02
N LEU A 13 18.58 -0.39 7.20
CA LEU A 13 18.44 -1.73 6.63
C LEU A 13 18.63 -2.83 7.68
N ALA A 14 19.61 -2.66 8.58
CA ALA A 14 19.87 -3.60 9.67
C ALA A 14 18.74 -3.61 10.70
N GLU A 15 18.14 -2.45 10.97
CA GLU A 15 17.00 -2.26 11.89
C GLU A 15 15.66 -2.63 11.23
N GLY A 16 15.64 -2.91 9.92
CA GLY A 16 14.45 -3.26 9.15
C GLY A 16 13.49 -2.10 8.90
N GLU A 17 13.90 -0.86 9.19
CA GLU A 17 13.15 0.38 8.96
C GLU A 17 13.13 0.85 7.50
N LEU A 18 13.94 0.21 6.65
CA LEU A 18 14.01 0.47 5.22
C LEU A 18 13.97 -0.89 4.50
N PRO A 19 13.00 -1.15 3.61
CA PRO A 19 12.96 -2.41 2.87
C PRO A 19 14.13 -2.46 1.90
N GLY A 20 14.91 -3.53 2.02
CA GLY A 20 16.04 -3.81 1.15
C GLY A 20 16.63 -5.18 1.40
N GLN A 21 17.49 -5.61 0.48
CA GLN A 21 18.14 -6.91 0.53
C GLN A 21 19.64 -6.77 0.31
N LYS A 22 20.42 -7.63 0.96
CA LYS A 22 21.87 -7.73 0.75
C LYS A 22 22.11 -8.75 -0.36
N VAL A 23 22.61 -8.29 -1.50
CA VAL A 23 22.96 -9.14 -2.66
C VAL A 23 24.43 -8.93 -2.97
N ALA A 24 25.21 -10.02 -2.98
CA ALA A 24 26.65 -10.00 -3.28
C ALA A 24 27.44 -8.91 -2.50
N GLY A 25 27.16 -8.78 -1.20
CA GLY A 25 27.84 -7.80 -0.34
C GLY A 25 27.37 -6.35 -0.48
N ARG A 26 26.45 -6.05 -1.40
CA ARG A 26 25.88 -4.72 -1.62
C ARG A 26 24.42 -4.67 -1.15
N TRP A 27 24.05 -3.54 -0.53
CA TRP A 27 22.68 -3.32 -0.08
C TRP A 27 21.85 -2.68 -1.20
N PHE A 28 20.78 -3.35 -1.59
CA PHE A 28 19.79 -2.83 -2.53
C PHE A 28 18.58 -2.33 -1.75
N VAL A 29 18.26 -1.06 -1.97
CA VAL A 29 17.19 -0.34 -1.28
C VAL A 29 16.07 -0.08 -2.27
N ASP A 30 14.83 -0.30 -1.85
CA ASP A 30 13.69 0.16 -2.63
C ASP A 30 13.69 1.70 -2.70
N ARG A 31 13.89 2.24 -3.91
CA ARG A 31 14.01 3.69 -4.15
C ARG A 31 12.75 4.45 -3.73
N SER A 32 11.57 3.86 -3.92
CA SER A 32 10.29 4.49 -3.55
C SER A 32 10.12 4.54 -2.03
N ALA A 33 10.54 3.48 -1.33
CA ALA A 33 10.54 3.45 0.13
C ALA A 33 11.53 4.46 0.74
N LEU A 34 12.71 4.62 0.12
CA LEU A 34 13.69 5.61 0.53
C LEU A 34 13.21 7.04 0.31
N GLN A 35 12.60 7.34 -0.85
CA GLN A 35 12.01 8.65 -1.13
C GLN A 35 10.85 8.98 -0.18
N ARG A 36 9.99 8.01 0.13
CA ARG A 36 8.92 8.17 1.14
C ARG A 36 9.49 8.56 2.51
N ARG A 37 10.54 7.88 2.96
CA ARG A 37 11.17 8.17 4.26
C ARG A 37 11.83 9.56 4.30
N LEU A 38 12.57 9.92 3.24
CA LEU A 38 13.19 11.25 3.14
C LEU A 38 12.16 12.38 3.25
N ARG A 39 10.94 12.15 2.76
CA ARG A 39 9.85 13.13 2.80
C ARG A 39 9.08 13.13 4.11
N ASN A 40 9.08 12.03 4.86
CA ASN A 40 8.37 11.90 6.14
C ASN A 40 9.25 11.26 7.23
N PRO A 41 10.20 12.01 7.82
CA PRO A 41 11.12 11.48 8.84
C PRO A 41 10.42 11.05 10.13
N LYS A 42 9.24 11.62 10.43
CA LYS A 42 8.46 11.36 11.66
C LYS A 42 7.75 10.00 11.66
N LEU A 43 7.74 9.30 10.53
CA LEU A 43 7.01 8.04 10.33
C LEU A 43 7.91 6.82 10.60
N SER A 44 8.76 6.87 11.64
CA SER A 44 9.76 5.84 11.95
C SER A 44 9.22 4.79 12.94
N GLY A 45 8.84 3.63 12.41
CA GLY A 45 8.57 2.41 13.18
C GLY A 45 8.91 1.18 12.34
N ARG A 46 9.22 0.05 12.99
CA ARG A 46 9.45 -1.22 12.28
C ARG A 46 8.17 -1.59 11.51
N PRO A 47 8.23 -1.76 10.19
CA PRO A 47 7.03 -2.07 9.41
C PRO A 47 6.47 -3.43 9.80
N TYR A 48 5.15 -3.50 9.91
CA TYR A 48 4.44 -4.76 10.15
C TYR A 48 4.69 -5.73 8.99
N SER A 49 4.58 -7.04 9.30
CA SER A 49 4.48 -8.03 8.24
C SER A 49 3.20 -7.79 7.40
N PRO A 50 3.15 -8.20 6.13
CA PRO A 50 1.95 -8.03 5.31
C PRO A 50 0.66 -8.54 5.99
N ALA A 51 0.73 -9.71 6.64
CA ALA A 51 -0.40 -10.29 7.36
C ALA A 51 -0.90 -9.43 8.53
N HIS A 52 0.01 -8.79 9.29
CA HIS A 52 -0.36 -7.89 10.38
C HIS A 52 -0.83 -6.53 9.88
N ALA A 53 -0.23 -6.01 8.80
CA ALA A 53 -0.68 -4.76 8.17
C ALA A 53 -2.12 -4.90 7.68
N TRP A 54 -2.42 -5.99 6.96
CA TRP A 54 -3.80 -6.27 6.51
C TRP A 54 -4.75 -6.57 7.65
N ALA A 55 -4.30 -7.23 8.73
CA ALA A 55 -5.15 -7.44 9.89
C ALA A 55 -5.50 -6.13 10.60
N LEU A 56 -4.57 -5.18 10.71
CA LEU A 56 -4.85 -3.85 11.25
C LEU A 56 -5.87 -3.09 10.39
N ILE A 57 -5.72 -3.16 9.06
CA ILE A 57 -6.68 -2.56 8.14
C ILE A 57 -8.07 -3.19 8.32
N ALA A 58 -8.14 -4.52 8.33
CA ALA A 58 -9.40 -5.25 8.51
C ALA A 58 -10.07 -4.89 9.85
N LEU A 59 -9.31 -4.90 10.95
CA LEU A 59 -9.83 -4.53 12.27
C LEU A 59 -10.29 -3.06 12.32
N ALA A 60 -9.56 -2.13 11.69
CA ALA A 60 -9.95 -0.73 11.62
C ALA A 60 -11.24 -0.53 10.81
N GLU A 61 -11.56 -1.44 9.89
CA GLU A 61 -12.78 -1.43 9.09
C GLU A 61 -13.91 -2.27 9.74
N GLY A 62 -13.69 -2.79 10.96
CA GLY A 62 -14.69 -3.57 11.73
C GLY A 62 -14.74 -5.05 11.36
N GLU A 63 -13.82 -5.53 10.53
CA GLU A 63 -13.73 -6.93 10.14
C GLU A 63 -12.96 -7.77 11.16
N ASN A 64 -13.08 -9.10 11.04
CA ASN A 64 -12.38 -10.05 11.91
C ASN A 64 -11.40 -10.93 11.11
N PRO A 65 -10.09 -10.59 11.09
CA PRO A 65 -9.10 -11.27 10.25
C PRO A 65 -8.80 -12.69 10.75
N LYS A 66 -9.47 -13.70 10.19
CA LYS A 66 -9.39 -15.11 10.62
C LYS A 66 -8.02 -15.76 10.39
N TRP A 67 -7.15 -15.15 9.58
CA TRP A 67 -5.78 -15.64 9.32
C TRP A 67 -4.78 -15.36 10.44
N LEU A 68 -5.14 -14.54 11.44
CA LEU A 68 -4.36 -14.39 12.67
C LEU A 68 -5.02 -15.15 13.80
N ASP A 69 -4.24 -15.61 14.78
CA ASP A 69 -4.78 -16.18 16.01
C ASP A 69 -5.47 -15.11 16.90
N ALA A 70 -6.24 -15.58 17.89
CA ALA A 70 -7.01 -14.70 18.77
C ALA A 70 -6.14 -13.74 19.61
N SER A 71 -4.94 -14.17 20.03
CA SER A 71 -4.02 -13.37 20.83
C SER A 71 -3.49 -12.18 20.02
N ASN A 72 -3.03 -12.45 18.80
CA ASN A 72 -2.56 -11.42 17.88
C ASN A 72 -3.69 -10.46 17.47
N ARG A 73 -4.90 -10.96 17.20
CA ARG A 73 -6.06 -10.08 16.96
C ARG A 73 -6.36 -9.15 18.15
N SER A 74 -6.33 -9.69 19.37
CA SER A 74 -6.57 -8.90 20.59
C SER A 74 -5.52 -7.80 20.78
N ARG A 75 -4.24 -8.12 20.55
CA ARG A 75 -3.14 -7.13 20.61
C ARG A 75 -3.32 -6.01 19.57
N LEU A 76 -3.71 -6.35 18.34
CA LEU A 76 -3.93 -5.35 17.29
C LEU A 76 -5.16 -4.48 17.55
N ARG A 77 -6.25 -5.03 18.11
CA ARG A 77 -7.40 -4.21 18.58
C ARG A 77 -7.00 -3.25 19.68
N ARG A 78 -6.24 -3.73 20.67
CA ARG A 78 -5.71 -2.89 21.74
C ARG A 78 -4.85 -1.75 21.19
N LEU A 79 -3.98 -2.04 20.22
CA LEU A 79 -3.18 -1.03 19.53
C LEU A 79 -4.05 0.06 18.89
N LEU A 80 -5.10 -0.31 18.16
CA LEU A 80 -6.02 0.64 17.52
C LEU A 80 -6.80 1.52 18.51
N ARG A 81 -6.98 1.06 19.76
CA ARG A 81 -7.62 1.84 20.82
C ARG A 81 -6.65 2.74 21.59
N GLU A 82 -5.40 2.33 21.72
CA GLU A 82 -4.39 3.02 22.54
C GLU A 82 -3.53 4.02 21.75
N GLN A 83 -3.40 3.85 20.43
CA GLN A 83 -2.58 4.71 19.58
C GLN A 83 -3.42 5.44 18.53
N ASP A 84 -3.01 6.67 18.18
CA ASP A 84 -3.57 7.37 17.04
C ASP A 84 -3.24 6.58 15.77
N LEU A 85 -4.25 6.36 14.93
CA LEU A 85 -4.07 5.67 13.66
C LEU A 85 -2.95 6.30 12.83
N GLN A 86 -2.78 7.63 12.87
CA GLN A 86 -1.70 8.34 12.18
C GLN A 86 -0.29 7.89 12.59
N GLU A 87 -0.10 7.46 13.84
CA GLU A 87 1.15 6.91 14.33
C GLU A 87 1.39 5.48 13.81
N ILE A 88 0.32 4.74 13.51
CA ILE A 88 0.35 3.36 13.01
C ILE A 88 0.56 3.33 11.48
N LEU A 89 0.03 4.31 10.72
CA LEU A 89 0.06 4.33 9.25
C LEU A 89 1.44 4.00 8.64
N PRO A 90 2.57 4.52 9.14
CA PRO A 90 3.90 4.22 8.59
C PRO A 90 4.24 2.74 8.57
N SER A 91 3.80 2.04 9.62
CA SER A 91 4.06 0.63 9.82
C SER A 91 3.25 -0.24 8.86
N LEU A 92 2.26 0.33 8.15
CA LEU A 92 1.42 -0.33 7.14
C LEU A 92 2.00 -0.23 5.72
N ALA A 93 3.21 0.31 5.55
CA ALA A 93 3.85 0.47 4.24
C ALA A 93 4.13 -0.86 3.51
N ARG A 94 4.13 -2.00 4.23
CA ARG A 94 4.36 -3.34 3.66
C ARG A 94 3.07 -4.09 3.27
N ARG A 95 1.94 -3.40 3.18
CA ARG A 95 0.66 -3.98 2.71
C ARG A 95 0.72 -4.49 1.27
N GLY A 96 1.57 -3.89 0.43
CA GLY A 96 1.85 -4.34 -0.93
C GLY A 96 3.07 -3.64 -1.51
N ARG A 97 3.75 -4.31 -2.45
CA ARG A 97 4.85 -3.71 -3.22
C ARG A 97 4.27 -2.94 -4.40
N ARG A 98 4.45 -1.62 -4.38
CA ARG A 98 3.93 -0.71 -5.42
C ARG A 98 4.75 -0.77 -6.69
N LEU A 99 4.09 -0.92 -7.84
CA LEU A 99 4.67 -0.91 -9.18
C LEU A 99 3.99 0.16 -10.03
N GLN A 100 4.79 0.97 -10.72
CA GLN A 100 4.32 1.97 -11.69
C GLN A 100 4.54 1.42 -13.09
N LEU A 101 3.44 1.12 -13.77
CA LEU A 101 3.40 0.40 -15.03
C LEU A 101 2.63 1.21 -16.08
N ARG A 102 2.91 0.91 -17.35
CA ARG A 102 2.16 1.42 -18.48
C ARG A 102 1.48 0.30 -19.24
N ALA A 103 0.21 0.53 -19.56
CA ALA A 103 -0.62 -0.27 -20.46
C ALA A 103 -1.17 0.62 -21.57
N HIS A 104 -1.71 0.02 -22.63
CA HIS A 104 -2.53 0.77 -23.58
C HIS A 104 -3.83 1.24 -22.91
N ALA A 105 -4.31 2.44 -23.23
CA ALA A 105 -5.48 3.03 -22.56
C ALA A 105 -6.74 2.16 -22.70
N SER A 106 -6.92 1.51 -23.86
CA SER A 106 -8.06 0.60 -24.09
C SER A 106 -8.00 -0.69 -23.27
N ASP A 107 -6.85 -1.03 -22.69
CA ASP A 107 -6.69 -2.22 -21.85
C ASP A 107 -7.03 -1.94 -20.38
N LEU A 108 -7.13 -0.69 -19.94
CA LEU A 108 -7.43 -0.37 -18.54
C LEU A 108 -8.73 -1.03 -18.04
N PRO A 109 -9.88 -0.93 -18.74
CA PRO A 109 -11.10 -1.60 -18.30
C PRO A 109 -10.97 -3.13 -18.31
N ARG A 110 -10.11 -3.67 -19.18
CA ARG A 110 -9.88 -5.12 -19.30
C ARG A 110 -9.01 -5.62 -18.16
N ILE A 111 -8.02 -4.85 -17.72
CA ILE A 111 -7.19 -5.14 -16.55
C ILE A 111 -8.07 -5.06 -15.29
N GLU A 112 -8.88 -4.01 -15.17
CA GLU A 112 -9.80 -3.82 -14.05
C GLU A 112 -10.78 -4.99 -13.87
N ALA A 113 -11.24 -5.58 -14.98
CA ALA A 113 -12.13 -6.73 -14.98
C ALA A 113 -11.45 -8.08 -14.69
N GLU A 114 -10.13 -8.13 -14.55
CA GLU A 114 -9.44 -9.41 -14.26
C GLU A 114 -9.80 -9.95 -12.87
N PRO A 115 -9.87 -11.28 -12.72
CA PRO A 115 -9.97 -11.90 -11.40
C PRO A 115 -8.80 -11.49 -10.50
N ASP A 116 -9.09 -11.31 -9.21
CA ASP A 116 -8.14 -10.89 -8.17
C ASP A 116 -7.56 -9.47 -8.37
N VAL A 117 -8.15 -8.64 -9.24
CA VAL A 117 -7.87 -7.20 -9.29
C VAL A 117 -8.85 -6.47 -8.38
N VAL A 118 -8.31 -5.78 -7.38
CA VAL A 118 -9.08 -5.06 -6.36
C VAL A 118 -8.72 -3.59 -6.42
N ARG A 119 -9.67 -2.74 -6.84
CA ARG A 119 -9.44 -1.31 -7.02
C ARG A 119 -9.12 -0.63 -5.70
N SER A 120 -8.17 0.29 -5.74
CA SER A 120 -7.74 1.07 -4.58
C SER A 120 -7.34 2.48 -5.00
N GLY A 121 -6.91 3.29 -4.04
CA GLY A 121 -6.37 4.62 -4.25
C GLY A 121 -7.27 5.48 -5.14
N VAL A 122 -6.70 6.00 -6.24
CA VAL A 122 -7.44 6.87 -7.16
C VAL A 122 -8.61 6.16 -7.87
N SER A 123 -8.50 4.86 -8.09
CA SER A 123 -9.55 4.06 -8.75
C SER A 123 -10.65 3.57 -7.81
N ALA A 124 -10.50 3.79 -6.51
CA ALA A 124 -11.53 3.56 -5.48
C ALA A 124 -12.05 4.87 -4.87
N ALA A 125 -11.54 6.02 -5.35
CA ALA A 125 -11.81 7.32 -4.75
C ALA A 125 -13.30 7.69 -4.80
N SER A 126 -13.98 7.42 -5.92
CA SER A 126 -15.40 7.76 -6.08
C SER A 126 -16.28 6.97 -5.12
N GLU A 127 -16.11 5.65 -5.04
CA GLU A 127 -16.85 4.77 -4.15
C GLU A 127 -16.64 5.12 -2.68
N HIS A 128 -15.42 5.54 -2.33
CA HIS A 128 -15.10 6.03 -1.00
C HIS A 128 -15.37 7.53 -0.80
N ARG A 129 -16.03 8.23 -1.74
CA ARG A 129 -16.32 9.67 -1.63
C ARG A 129 -15.07 10.51 -1.28
N LEU A 130 -13.94 10.17 -1.89
CA LEU A 130 -12.68 10.89 -1.76
C LEU A 130 -12.59 11.92 -2.89
N GLU A 131 -12.21 13.16 -2.56
CA GLU A 131 -12.23 14.31 -3.48
C GLU A 131 -11.05 14.30 -4.49
N ILE A 132 -10.94 13.23 -5.28
CA ILE A 132 -9.87 13.04 -6.27
C ILE A 132 -10.46 12.49 -7.57
N LEU A 133 -9.99 13.02 -8.69
CA LEU A 133 -10.25 12.51 -10.02
C LEU A 133 -8.92 12.30 -10.73
N ALA A 134 -8.66 11.05 -11.15
CA ALA A 134 -7.50 10.69 -11.98
C ALA A 134 -7.98 9.79 -13.14
N PRO A 135 -8.70 10.35 -14.12
CA PRO A 135 -9.21 9.58 -15.23
C PRO A 135 -8.05 8.96 -16.03
N GLY A 136 -8.27 7.75 -16.55
CA GLY A 136 -7.25 7.04 -17.32
C GLY A 136 -6.10 6.47 -16.49
N VAL A 137 -6.26 6.39 -15.16
CA VAL A 137 -5.32 5.70 -14.26
C VAL A 137 -6.06 4.55 -13.58
N LEU A 138 -5.47 3.36 -13.62
CA LEU A 138 -5.89 2.21 -12.84
C LEU A 138 -4.94 2.00 -11.66
N GLU A 139 -5.45 2.08 -10.44
CA GLU A 139 -4.74 1.73 -9.21
C GLU A 139 -5.44 0.57 -8.52
N ALA A 140 -4.72 -0.52 -8.29
CA ALA A 140 -5.32 -1.74 -7.76
C ALA A 140 -4.32 -2.62 -7.02
N TYR A 141 -4.83 -3.44 -6.11
CA TYR A 141 -4.10 -4.58 -5.56
C TYR A 141 -4.19 -5.78 -6.49
N VAL A 142 -3.11 -6.56 -6.53
CA VAL A 142 -3.05 -7.87 -7.18
C VAL A 142 -2.20 -8.85 -6.35
N PRO A 143 -2.50 -10.16 -6.35
CA PRO A 143 -1.63 -11.12 -5.69
C PRO A 143 -0.36 -11.34 -6.54
N ALA A 144 0.80 -11.53 -5.88
CA ALA A 144 2.09 -11.68 -6.56
C ALA A 144 2.09 -12.76 -7.66
N ARG A 145 1.38 -13.88 -7.43
CA ARG A 145 1.24 -14.98 -8.41
C ARG A 145 0.60 -14.57 -9.74
N ARG A 146 -0.21 -13.49 -9.77
CA ARG A 146 -0.94 -13.03 -10.96
C ARG A 146 -0.14 -12.03 -11.78
N LEU A 147 0.86 -11.38 -11.20
CA LEU A 147 1.64 -10.33 -11.86
C LEU A 147 2.25 -10.78 -13.20
N PRO A 148 2.95 -11.93 -13.33
CA PRO A 148 3.56 -12.32 -14.60
C PRO A 148 2.53 -12.55 -15.73
N GLN A 149 1.33 -13.01 -15.37
CA GLN A 149 0.25 -13.20 -16.34
C GLN A 149 -0.29 -11.86 -16.85
N LEU A 150 -0.52 -10.90 -15.94
CA LEU A 150 -0.98 -9.56 -16.30
C LEU A 150 0.05 -8.83 -17.17
N GLU A 151 1.34 -8.90 -16.80
CA GLU A 151 2.44 -8.32 -17.58
C GLU A 151 2.49 -8.87 -19.00
N ARG A 152 2.40 -10.19 -19.17
CA ARG A 152 2.41 -10.82 -20.50
C ARG A 152 1.17 -10.46 -21.32
N ARG A 153 -0.02 -10.54 -20.70
CA ARG A 153 -1.30 -10.36 -21.38
C ARG A 153 -1.54 -8.92 -21.85
N PHE A 154 -1.25 -7.95 -20.99
CA PHE A 154 -1.50 -6.53 -21.26
C PHE A 154 -0.22 -5.75 -21.60
N ARG A 155 0.90 -6.45 -21.80
CA ARG A 155 2.21 -5.87 -22.12
C ARG A 155 2.62 -4.78 -21.12
N LEU A 156 2.33 -5.00 -19.84
CA LEU A 156 2.64 -4.03 -18.79
C LEU A 156 4.16 -3.88 -18.68
N LYS A 157 4.61 -2.62 -18.64
CA LYS A 157 6.04 -2.29 -18.50
C LYS A 157 6.24 -1.18 -17.48
N PRO A 158 7.32 -1.20 -16.69
CA PRO A 158 7.69 -0.08 -15.85
C PRO A 158 7.76 1.23 -16.64
N SER A 159 7.19 2.30 -16.10
CA SER A 159 7.15 3.62 -16.74
C SER A 159 7.15 4.74 -15.72
N ALA A 160 7.83 5.85 -16.03
CA ALA A 160 7.71 7.09 -15.25
C ALA A 160 6.38 7.81 -15.53
N ASP A 161 5.83 7.65 -16.74
CA ASP A 161 4.47 8.04 -17.13
C ASP A 161 3.56 6.81 -17.03
N ALA A 162 3.23 6.43 -15.80
CA ALA A 162 2.45 5.24 -15.52
C ALA A 162 0.95 5.54 -15.48
N ASN A 163 0.17 4.73 -16.21
CA ASN A 163 -1.30 4.74 -16.14
C ASN A 163 -1.85 3.50 -15.40
N VAL A 164 -0.98 2.63 -14.91
CA VAL A 164 -1.33 1.48 -14.06
C VAL A 164 -0.43 1.49 -12.83
N ILE A 165 -1.03 1.49 -11.65
CA ILE A 165 -0.36 1.38 -10.35
C ILE A 165 -0.83 0.06 -9.72
N LEU A 166 0.08 -0.91 -9.62
CA LEU A 166 -0.25 -2.19 -8.97
C LEU A 166 0.40 -2.26 -7.60
N HIS A 167 -0.41 -2.56 -6.58
CA HIS A 167 0.03 -2.92 -5.25
C HIS A 167 0.09 -4.44 -5.14
N VAL A 168 1.29 -4.99 -5.29
CA VAL A 168 1.51 -6.44 -5.34
C VAL A 168 1.57 -7.00 -3.93
N VAL A 169 0.61 -7.84 -3.56
CA VAL A 169 0.57 -8.46 -2.24
C VAL A 169 1.33 -9.78 -2.27
N ASP A 170 2.39 -9.83 -1.47
CA ASP A 170 3.14 -11.05 -1.16
C ASP A 170 2.52 -11.73 0.06
N GLY A 171 2.27 -13.04 -0.03
CA GLY A 171 1.69 -13.83 1.07
C GLY A 171 0.16 -13.99 0.96
N PRO A 172 -0.56 -14.07 2.09
CA PRO A 172 -2.00 -14.33 2.08
C PRO A 172 -2.75 -13.17 1.42
N TRP A 173 -3.63 -13.51 0.49
CA TRP A 173 -4.49 -12.55 -0.18
C TRP A 173 -5.57 -12.07 0.82
N PRO A 174 -5.67 -10.76 1.09
CA PRO A 174 -6.51 -10.25 2.19
C PRO A 174 -7.97 -10.01 1.79
N PHE A 175 -8.30 -10.16 0.51
CA PHE A 175 -9.63 -9.85 -0.03
C PHE A 175 -10.39 -11.14 -0.36
N SER A 176 -11.72 -11.10 -0.25
CA SER A 176 -12.57 -12.21 -0.69
C SER A 176 -12.54 -12.36 -2.23
N PRO A 177 -12.88 -13.53 -2.78
CA PRO A 177 -12.91 -13.74 -4.24
C PRO A 177 -13.84 -12.78 -5.00
N GLU A 178 -14.91 -12.31 -4.36
CA GLU A 178 -15.92 -11.41 -4.93
C GLU A 178 -15.58 -9.94 -4.71
N GLN A 179 -14.65 -9.64 -3.79
CA GLN A 179 -14.27 -8.28 -3.48
C GLN A 179 -13.56 -7.65 -4.69
N ARG A 180 -14.03 -6.47 -5.09
CA ARG A 180 -13.47 -5.68 -6.22
C ARG A 180 -13.02 -4.29 -5.80
N LEU A 181 -13.29 -3.91 -4.55
CA LEU A 181 -12.96 -2.62 -3.98
C LEU A 181 -12.20 -2.84 -2.66
N ALA A 182 -11.04 -2.19 -2.52
CA ALA A 182 -10.25 -2.25 -1.30
C ALA A 182 -10.97 -1.50 -0.16
N PRO A 183 -10.75 -1.88 1.11
CA PRO A 183 -11.29 -1.14 2.24
C PRO A 183 -10.84 0.32 2.24
N ARG A 184 -11.64 1.19 2.86
CA ARG A 184 -11.46 2.64 2.78
C ARG A 184 -10.07 3.06 3.25
N LEU A 185 -9.60 2.53 4.37
CA LEU A 185 -8.29 2.83 4.91
C LEU A 185 -7.15 2.46 3.96
N ALA A 186 -7.25 1.31 3.29
CA ALA A 186 -6.24 0.90 2.30
C ALA A 186 -6.21 1.88 1.12
N ALA A 187 -7.39 2.26 0.60
CA ALA A 187 -7.48 3.25 -0.47
C ALA A 187 -6.89 4.61 -0.08
N VAL A 188 -7.19 5.10 1.13
CA VAL A 188 -6.64 6.37 1.62
C VAL A 188 -5.12 6.29 1.82
N LEU A 189 -4.60 5.19 2.34
CA LEU A 189 -3.16 4.94 2.45
C LEU A 189 -2.46 4.94 1.08
N ASP A 190 -3.10 4.35 0.07
CA ASP A 190 -2.57 4.31 -1.29
C ASP A 190 -2.51 5.72 -1.89
N LEU A 191 -3.55 6.54 -1.71
CA LEU A 191 -3.53 7.95 -2.08
C LEU A 191 -2.42 8.74 -1.36
N PHE A 192 -2.17 8.44 -0.09
CA PHE A 192 -1.11 9.09 0.68
C PHE A 192 0.29 8.80 0.12
N ASP A 193 0.48 7.63 -0.50
CA ASP A 193 1.73 7.22 -1.13
C ASP A 193 1.99 7.84 -2.52
N HIS A 194 1.04 8.61 -3.08
CA HIS A 194 1.26 9.32 -4.35
C HIS A 194 2.25 10.50 -4.19
N ASP A 195 2.99 10.76 -5.26
CA ASP A 195 3.94 11.88 -5.34
C ASP A 195 3.24 13.22 -5.61
N ASP A 196 2.05 13.21 -6.21
CA ASP A 196 1.26 14.43 -6.47
C ASP A 196 0.69 15.04 -5.19
N GLU A 197 0.82 16.37 -5.06
CA GLU A 197 0.43 17.11 -3.87
C GLU A 197 -1.09 17.16 -3.68
N ARG A 198 -1.89 17.20 -4.76
CA ARG A 198 -3.34 17.22 -4.67
C ARG A 198 -3.87 15.89 -4.13
N THR A 199 -3.37 14.79 -4.67
CA THR A 199 -3.74 13.43 -4.22
C THR A 199 -3.41 13.25 -2.74
N ARG A 200 -2.22 13.69 -2.33
CA ARG A 200 -1.77 13.63 -0.92
C ARG A 200 -2.62 14.47 0.02
N ARG A 201 -2.96 15.71 -0.36
CA ARG A 201 -3.82 16.58 0.46
C ARG A 201 -5.20 15.98 0.69
N ALA A 202 -5.79 15.39 -0.34
CA ALA A 202 -7.06 14.69 -0.21
C ALA A 202 -6.94 13.44 0.69
N ALA A 203 -5.84 12.68 0.59
CA ALA A 203 -5.55 11.60 1.52
C ALA A 203 -5.43 12.09 2.98
N GLN A 204 -4.69 13.18 3.22
CA GLN A 204 -4.55 13.77 4.56
C GLN A 204 -5.88 14.25 5.13
N ARG A 205 -6.75 14.87 4.31
CA ARG A 205 -8.11 15.25 4.73
C ARG A 205 -8.92 14.01 5.12
N ALA A 206 -8.89 12.97 4.28
CA ALA A 206 -9.61 11.73 4.54
C ALA A 206 -9.13 11.04 5.83
N LEU A 207 -7.81 10.99 6.08
CA LEU A 207 -7.22 10.44 7.31
C LEU A 207 -7.66 11.19 8.57
N ARG A 208 -7.71 12.52 8.53
CA ARG A 208 -8.15 13.33 9.69
C ARG A 208 -9.61 13.06 10.09
N SER A 209 -10.44 12.73 9.11
CA SER A 209 -11.84 12.36 9.33
C SER A 209 -12.07 10.87 9.55
N TYR A 210 -11.04 10.03 9.33
CA TYR A 210 -11.17 8.59 9.44
C TYR A 210 -11.27 8.20 10.91
N LYS A 211 -12.29 7.41 11.24
CA LYS A 211 -12.44 6.78 12.55
C LYS A 211 -12.45 5.26 12.33
N PRO A 212 -11.56 4.52 13.00
CA PRO A 212 -11.68 3.07 13.04
C PRO A 212 -13.08 2.69 13.51
N ALA A 213 -13.64 1.61 12.95
CA ALA A 213 -14.81 0.98 13.53
C ALA A 213 -14.53 0.65 15.00
N GLU A 214 -15.53 0.81 15.87
CA GLU A 214 -15.39 0.48 17.29
C GLU A 214 -14.91 -0.98 17.42
N ALA A 215 -13.71 -1.16 17.98
CA ALA A 215 -13.00 -2.44 18.04
C ALA A 215 -13.20 -3.17 19.38
#